data_AF-A0A1F6CPA9-F1
#
_entry.id   AF-A0A1F6CPA9-F1
#
_cell.length_a   1.000
_cell.length_b   1.000
_cell.length_c   1.000
_cell.angle_alpha   90.00
_cell.angle_beta   90.00
_cell.angle_gamma   90.00
#
_symmetry.space_group_name_H-M   'P 1'
#
loop_
_entity.id
_entity.type
_entity.pdbx_description
1 polymer ?
#
loop_
_entity_poly.entity_id
_entity_poly.type
_entity_poly.pdbx_seq_one_letter_code
_entity_poly.pdbx_strand_id
1 'polypeptide(L)'
;MPSIAYVHKFISIASFSVLVETTILFFLVRYVFKDKEISSLRLLFAGMFATYATNPYVMFIFPRITKWPYNTSLMVSETFVFFIEALFYRMVLKTSWKVSFLLSLICNFSSWYLTFLLRTHGVSFDW
;
A
#
# COMPACT_ATOMS: atom_id res chain seq x y z
N MET A 1 -16.43 -18.59 -0.28
CA MET A 1 -15.38 -18.26 -1.28
C MET A 1 -15.66 -16.87 -1.83
N PRO A 2 -14.63 -16.04 -2.13
CA PRO A 2 -14.86 -14.73 -2.74
C PRO A 2 -15.53 -14.89 -4.11
N SER A 3 -16.47 -13.99 -4.44
CA SER A 3 -17.10 -13.98 -5.77
C SER A 3 -16.10 -13.50 -6.83
N ILE A 4 -16.33 -13.87 -8.09
CA ILE A 4 -15.52 -13.39 -9.22
C ILE A 4 -15.50 -11.85 -9.25
N ALA A 5 -16.66 -11.22 -9.04
CA ALA A 5 -16.76 -9.76 -8.94
C ALA A 5 -15.87 -9.17 -7.83
N TYR A 6 -15.77 -9.83 -6.67
CA TYR A 6 -14.89 -9.39 -5.58
C TYR A 6 -13.41 -9.50 -5.96
N VAL A 7 -13.02 -10.56 -6.67
CA VAL A 7 -11.63 -10.73 -7.15
C VAL A 7 -11.26 -9.66 -8.17
N HIS A 8 -12.14 -9.35 -9.14
CA HIS A 8 -11.90 -8.25 -10.07
C HIS A 8 -11.75 -6.92 -9.35
N LYS A 9 -12.60 -6.66 -8.36
CA LYS A 9 -12.52 -5.45 -7.54
C LYS A 9 -11.18 -5.35 -6.80
N PHE A 10 -10.73 -6.45 -6.18
CA PHE A 10 -9.42 -6.54 -5.56
C PHE A 10 -8.29 -6.23 -6.54
N ILE A 11 -8.29 -6.83 -7.73
CA ILE A 11 -7.23 -6.60 -8.73
C ILE A 11 -7.21 -5.13 -9.15
N SER A 12 -8.37 -4.52 -9.41
CA SER A 12 -8.46 -3.11 -9.78
C SER A 12 -7.94 -2.19 -8.68
N ILE A 13 -8.34 -2.42 -7.43
CA ILE A 13 -7.87 -1.65 -6.27
C ILE A 13 -6.37 -1.84 -6.10
N ALA A 14 -5.88 -3.09 -6.10
CA ALA A 14 -4.47 -3.37 -5.89
C ALA A 14 -3.58 -2.79 -6.99
N SER A 15 -3.99 -2.87 -8.26
CA SER A 15 -3.27 -2.24 -9.36
C SER A 15 -3.25 -0.71 -9.24
N PHE A 16 -4.35 -0.10 -8.83
CA PHE A 16 -4.40 1.35 -8.59
C PHE A 16 -3.46 1.77 -7.45
N SER A 17 -3.52 1.09 -6.31
CA SER A 17 -2.63 1.33 -5.16
C SER A 17 -1.16 1.17 -5.56
N VAL A 18 -0.82 0.13 -6.31
CA VAL A 18 0.55 -0.08 -6.80
C VAL A 18 1.03 1.08 -7.65
N LEU A 19 0.19 1.58 -8.57
CA LEU A 19 0.55 2.73 -9.42
C LEU A 19 0.78 3.99 -8.58
N VAL A 20 -0.13 4.28 -7.65
CA VAL A 20 -0.04 5.44 -6.76
C VAL A 20 1.19 5.35 -5.87
N GLU A 21 1.34 4.26 -5.13
CA GLU A 21 2.39 4.08 -4.13
C GLU A 21 3.76 4.00 -4.78
N THR A 22 3.90 3.32 -5.92
CA THR A 22 5.16 3.30 -6.67
C THR A 22 5.52 4.70 -7.15
N THR A 23 4.55 5.47 -7.66
CA THR A 23 4.79 6.85 -8.11
C THR A 23 5.25 7.74 -6.96
N ILE A 24 4.59 7.64 -5.80
CA ILE A 24 4.92 8.41 -4.60
C ILE A 24 6.28 7.99 -4.05
N LEU A 25 6.56 6.69 -3.98
CA LEU A 25 7.85 6.15 -3.54
C LEU A 25 8.98 6.68 -4.42
N PHE A 26 8.81 6.66 -5.74
CA PHE A 26 9.75 7.27 -6.69
C PHE A 26 9.94 8.75 -6.42
N PHE A 27 8.84 9.49 -6.25
CA PHE A 27 8.89 10.92 -6.01
C PHE A 27 9.65 11.25 -4.71
N LEU A 28 9.29 10.60 -3.61
CA LEU A 28 9.91 10.81 -2.31
C LEU A 28 11.40 10.48 -2.33
N VAL A 29 11.78 9.32 -2.88
CA VAL A 29 13.20 8.91 -2.89
C VAL A 29 14.03 9.83 -3.79
N ARG A 30 13.53 10.17 -4.99
CA ARG A 30 14.31 10.95 -5.97
C ARG A 30 14.37 12.44 -5.67
N TYR A 31 13.27 13.02 -5.18
CA TYR A 31 13.16 14.48 -5.06
C TYR A 31 13.18 14.97 -3.62
N VAL A 32 12.63 14.22 -2.67
CA VAL A 32 12.59 14.63 -1.25
C VAL A 32 13.86 14.17 -0.52
N PHE A 33 14.14 12.87 -0.53
CA PHE A 33 15.35 12.31 0.09
C PHE A 33 16.60 12.46 -0.77
N LYS A 34 16.42 12.75 -2.08
CA LYS A 34 17.50 12.98 -3.05
C LYS A 34 18.50 11.82 -3.15
N ASP A 35 18.04 10.60 -2.89
CA ASP A 35 18.87 9.40 -2.98
C ASP A 35 18.91 8.90 -4.43
N LYS A 36 20.06 9.12 -5.06
CA LYS A 36 20.32 8.72 -6.45
C LYS A 36 20.96 7.33 -6.57
N GLU A 37 21.46 6.76 -5.46
CA GLU A 37 22.17 5.48 -5.47
C GLU A 37 21.20 4.29 -5.61
N ILE A 38 19.99 4.44 -5.09
CA ILE A 38 18.95 3.43 -5.26
C ILE A 38 18.57 3.35 -6.75
N SER A 39 18.65 2.17 -7.36
CA SER A 39 18.30 2.00 -8.77
C SER A 39 16.79 2.10 -8.99
N SER A 40 16.37 2.63 -10.15
CA SER A 40 14.93 2.74 -10.49
C SER A 40 14.24 1.37 -10.51
N LEU A 41 14.96 0.30 -10.90
CA LEU A 41 14.43 -1.06 -10.84
C LEU A 41 14.14 -1.51 -9.39
N ARG A 42 15.01 -1.16 -8.43
CA ARG A 42 14.76 -1.45 -7.01
C ARG A 42 13.57 -0.66 -6.46
N LEU A 43 13.37 0.59 -6.89
CA LEU A 43 12.20 1.38 -6.51
C LEU A 43 10.90 0.80 -7.06
N LEU A 44 10.90 0.43 -8.36
CA LEU A 44 9.77 -0.21 -9.00
C LEU A 44 9.41 -1.52 -8.31
N PHE A 45 10.41 -2.38 -8.08
CA PHE A 45 10.22 -3.63 -7.36
C PHE A 45 9.73 -3.40 -5.93
N ALA A 46 10.31 -2.43 -5.21
CA ALA A 46 9.92 -2.13 -3.84
C ALA A 46 8.45 -1.69 -3.75
N GLY A 47 8.02 -0.75 -4.61
CA GLY A 47 6.64 -0.29 -4.65
C GLY A 47 5.67 -1.41 -5.03
N MET A 48 5.89 -2.07 -6.17
CA MET A 48 5.00 -3.13 -6.64
C MET A 48 4.89 -4.29 -5.66
N PHE A 49 6.02 -4.80 -5.17
CA PHE A 49 6.02 -5.98 -4.32
C PHE A 49 5.45 -5.69 -2.94
N ALA A 50 5.78 -4.54 -2.33
CA ALA A 50 5.24 -4.16 -1.03
C ALA A 50 3.70 -4.17 -1.07
N THR A 51 3.12 -3.37 -1.97
CA THR A 51 1.67 -3.18 -2.06
C THR A 51 0.94 -4.47 -2.46
N TYR A 52 1.46 -5.23 -3.43
CA TYR A 52 0.82 -6.50 -3.81
C TYR A 52 0.93 -7.58 -2.73
N ALA A 53 1.99 -7.56 -1.92
CA ALA A 53 2.15 -8.50 -0.82
C ALA A 53 1.21 -8.14 0.35
N THR A 54 0.94 -6.86 0.59
CA THR A 54 0.18 -6.39 1.76
C THR A 54 -1.33 -6.25 1.50
N ASN A 55 -1.77 -5.83 0.31
CA ASN A 55 -3.19 -5.67 -0.01
C ASN A 55 -4.06 -6.93 0.19
N PRO A 56 -3.59 -8.16 -0.10
CA PRO A 56 -4.34 -9.37 0.21
C PRO A 56 -4.69 -9.49 1.69
N TYR A 57 -3.84 -8.94 2.58
CA TYR A 57 -4.11 -8.97 4.00
C TYR A 57 -5.29 -8.08 4.36
N VAL A 58 -5.35 -6.87 3.80
CA VAL A 58 -6.44 -5.89 4.03
C VAL A 58 -7.78 -6.42 3.51
N MET A 59 -7.83 -6.95 2.29
CA MET A 59 -9.10 -7.36 1.66
C MET A 59 -9.53 -8.79 1.99
N PHE A 60 -8.58 -9.73 2.03
CA PHE A 60 -8.91 -11.14 2.19
C PHE A 60 -8.76 -11.63 3.63
N ILE A 61 -7.63 -11.33 4.27
CA ILE A 61 -7.23 -12.00 5.50
C ILE A 61 -7.88 -11.34 6.73
N PHE A 62 -7.59 -10.08 7.02
CA PHE A 62 -8.09 -9.38 8.23
C PHE A 62 -9.61 -9.37 8.38
N PRO A 63 -10.42 -9.18 7.31
CA PRO A 63 -11.87 -9.25 7.41
C PRO A 63 -12.42 -10.65 7.74
N ARG A 64 -11.57 -11.68 7.65
CA ARG A 64 -11.97 -13.10 7.85
C ARG A 64 -11.30 -13.76 9.06
N ILE A 65 -10.23 -13.18 9.62
CA ILE A 65 -9.57 -13.73 10.83
C ILE A 65 -10.53 -13.70 12.02
N THR A 66 -11.24 -12.59 12.21
CA THR A 66 -12.10 -12.34 13.37
C THR A 66 -13.41 -11.71 12.96
N LYS A 67 -14.46 -11.87 13.77
CA LYS A 67 -15.76 -11.20 13.60
C LYS A 67 -15.71 -9.73 14.02
N TRP A 68 -14.66 -9.02 13.64
CA TRP A 68 -14.54 -7.60 13.95
C TRP A 68 -15.47 -6.75 13.08
N PRO A 69 -15.94 -5.60 13.58
CA PRO A 69 -16.55 -4.58 12.74
C PRO A 69 -15.58 -4.19 11.61
N TYR A 70 -16.12 -3.82 10.45
CA TYR A 70 -15.34 -3.41 9.28
C TYR A 70 -14.25 -2.38 9.63
N ASN A 71 -14.62 -1.33 10.36
CA ASN A 71 -13.68 -0.27 10.75
C ASN A 71 -12.52 -0.78 11.60
N THR A 72 -12.78 -1.70 12.52
CA THR A 72 -11.73 -2.30 13.37
C THR A 72 -10.81 -3.19 12.53
N SER A 73 -11.38 -3.99 11.63
CA SER A 73 -10.59 -4.82 10.71
C SER A 73 -9.68 -3.96 9.83
N LEU A 74 -10.23 -2.88 9.26
CA LEU A 74 -9.49 -1.93 8.44
C LEU A 74 -8.36 -1.28 9.24
N MET A 75 -8.64 -0.69 10.40
CA MET A 75 -7.62 -0.02 11.23
C MET A 75 -6.46 -0.96 11.61
N VAL A 76 -6.77 -2.20 12.01
CA VAL A 76 -5.73 -3.17 12.39
C VAL A 76 -4.93 -3.60 11.16
N SER A 77 -5.60 -3.85 10.04
CA SER A 77 -4.93 -4.24 8.79
C SER A 77 -4.00 -3.14 8.26
N GLU A 78 -4.43 -1.88 8.23
CA GLU A 78 -3.61 -0.75 7.79
C GLU A 78 -2.39 -0.54 8.69
N THR A 79 -2.58 -0.69 10.01
CA THR A 79 -1.46 -0.66 10.96
C THR A 79 -0.46 -1.77 10.67
N PHE A 80 -0.93 -2.99 10.39
CA PHE A 80 -0.08 -4.11 10.00
C PHE A 80 0.66 -3.83 8.69
N VAL A 81 -0.05 -3.37 7.65
CA VAL A 81 0.53 -3.01 6.36
C VAL A 81 1.64 -1.97 6.55
N PHE A 82 1.38 -0.90 7.30
CA PHE A 82 2.37 0.13 7.60
C PHE A 82 3.70 -0.44 8.14
N PHE A 83 3.64 -1.34 9.13
CA PHE A 83 4.86 -1.94 9.68
C PHE A 83 5.55 -2.89 8.70
N ILE A 84 4.80 -3.70 7.96
CA ILE A 84 5.35 -4.66 7.00
C ILE A 84 6.00 -3.95 5.81
N GLU A 85 5.37 -2.92 5.27
CA GLU A 85 5.93 -2.12 4.17
C GLU A 85 7.18 -1.36 4.62
N ALA A 86 7.19 -0.80 5.83
CA ALA A 86 8.37 -0.15 6.38
C ALA A 86 9.54 -1.13 6.53
N LEU A 87 9.28 -2.34 7.03
CA LEU A 87 10.27 -3.41 7.11
C LEU A 87 10.77 -3.80 5.71
N PHE A 88 9.87 -3.95 4.74
CA PHE A 88 10.22 -4.30 3.38
C PHE A 88 11.08 -3.24 2.69
N TYR A 89 10.70 -1.97 2.79
CA TYR A 89 11.49 -0.84 2.27
C TYR A 89 12.87 -0.80 2.93
N ARG A 90 12.97 -1.03 4.25
CA ARG A 90 14.28 -1.13 4.92
C ARG A 90 15.15 -2.23 4.31
N MET A 91 14.60 -3.41 4.06
CA MET A 91 15.37 -4.53 3.51
C MET A 91 15.76 -4.31 2.04
N VAL A 92 14.81 -3.86 1.20
CA VAL A 92 15.00 -3.76 -0.25
C VAL A 92 15.71 -2.48 -0.65
N LEU A 93 15.39 -1.35 -0.03
CA LEU A 93 15.98 -0.04 -0.36
C LEU A 93 17.23 0.24 0.47
N LYS A 94 17.43 -0.45 1.61
CA LYS A 94 18.53 -0.24 2.56
C LYS A 94 18.55 1.15 3.22
N THR A 95 17.43 1.88 3.15
CA THR A 95 17.20 3.19 3.80
C THR A 95 17.14 3.08 5.31
N SER A 96 17.42 4.14 6.07
CA SER A 96 17.30 4.09 7.55
C SER A 96 15.87 3.75 8.00
N TRP A 97 15.70 3.26 9.24
CA TRP A 97 14.37 2.97 9.79
C TRP A 97 13.44 4.19 9.75
N LYS A 98 13.95 5.37 10.11
CA LYS A 98 13.19 6.63 10.06
C LYS A 98 12.64 6.90 8.65
N VAL A 99 13.49 6.78 7.62
CA VAL A 99 13.08 6.98 6.23
C VAL A 99 12.10 5.90 5.79
N SER A 100 12.32 4.64 6.16
CA SER A 100 11.47 3.53 5.74
C SER A 100 10.06 3.62 6.33
N PHE A 101 9.94 4.05 7.59
CA PHE A 101 8.65 4.36 8.21
C PHE A 101 7.97 5.54 7.55
N LEU A 102 8.69 6.63 7.25
CA LEU A 102 8.11 7.78 6.55
C LEU A 102 7.61 7.41 5.14
N LEU A 103 8.38 6.60 4.41
CA LEU A 103 7.98 6.12 3.09
C LEU A 103 6.69 5.29 3.17
N SER A 104 6.65 4.32 4.08
CA SER A 104 5.46 3.49 4.32
C SER A 104 4.24 4.33 4.71
N LEU A 105 4.41 5.25 5.67
CA LEU A 105 3.32 6.13 6.12
C LEU A 105 2.75 6.94 4.95
N ILE A 106 3.61 7.60 4.16
CA ILE A 106 3.16 8.49 3.10
C ILE A 106 2.55 7.69 1.94
N CYS A 107 3.13 6.55 1.57
CA CYS A 107 2.59 5.71 0.50
C CYS A 107 1.21 5.17 0.87
N ASN A 108 1.09 4.50 2.02
CA ASN A 108 -0.16 3.93 2.50
C ASN A 108 -1.24 5.01 2.70
N PHE A 109 -0.90 6.12 3.37
CA PHE A 109 -1.84 7.24 3.56
C PHE A 109 -2.33 7.82 2.24
N SER A 110 -1.43 8.04 1.27
CA SER A 110 -1.81 8.63 -0.01
C SER A 110 -2.65 7.69 -0.87
N SER A 111 -2.34 6.40 -0.84
CA SER A 111 -3.13 5.35 -1.48
C SER A 111 -4.56 5.33 -0.92
N TRP A 112 -4.68 5.24 0.40
CA TRP A 112 -5.96 5.30 1.11
C TRP A 112 -6.73 6.59 0.80
N TYR A 113 -6.05 7.75 0.87
CA TYR A 113 -6.67 9.06 0.63
C TYR A 113 -7.17 9.23 -0.81
N LEU A 114 -6.39 8.80 -1.80
CA LEU A 114 -6.82 8.86 -3.20
C LEU A 114 -7.98 7.91 -3.48
N THR A 115 -7.97 6.70 -2.90
CA THR A 115 -9.12 5.80 -2.99
C THR A 115 -10.36 6.42 -2.35
N PHE A 116 -10.23 7.06 -1.20
CA PHE A 116 -11.32 7.79 -0.55
C PHE A 116 -11.86 8.92 -1.44
N LEU A 117 -11.00 9.71 -2.08
CA LEU A 117 -11.42 10.78 -3.00
C LEU A 117 -12.14 10.24 -4.25
N LEU A 118 -11.67 9.14 -4.82
CA LEU A 118 -12.33 8.50 -5.96
C LEU A 118 -13.74 8.05 -5.57
N ARG A 119 -13.90 7.53 -4.35
CA ARG A 119 -15.20 7.11 -3.81
C ARG A 119 -16.17 8.28 -3.67
N THR A 120 -15.72 9.43 -3.18
CA THR A 120 -16.59 10.61 -3.03
C THR A 120 -17.05 11.20 -4.37
N HIS A 121 -16.33 10.91 -5.46
CA HIS A 121 -16.67 11.33 -6.82
C HIS A 121 -17.43 10.25 -7.62
N GLY A 122 -17.96 9.23 -6.95
CA GLY A 122 -18.84 8.22 -7.56
C GLY A 122 -18.11 7.06 -8.23
N VAL A 123 -16.79 6.94 -8.06
CA VAL A 123 -16.05 5.76 -8.51
C VAL A 123 -16.09 4.71 -7.40
N SER A 124 -16.77 3.59 -7.63
CA SER A 124 -16.96 2.55 -6.61
C SER A 124 -15.70 1.70 -6.37
N PHE A 125 -14.71 2.28 -5.67
CA PHE A 125 -13.61 1.56 -5.04
C PHE A 125 -13.95 1.38 -3.56
N ASP A 126 -14.53 0.25 -3.17
CA ASP A 126 -14.66 -0.12 -1.75
C ASP A 126 -13.83 -1.36 -1.43
N TRP A 127 -13.04 -1.27 -0.37
CA TRP A 127 -12.29 -2.35 0.24
C TRP A 127 -13.21 -3.35 0.95
#